data_AF-A0A8J7YKP6-F1
#
_entry.id   AF-A0A8J7YKP6-F1
#
_cell.length_a   1.000
_cell.length_b   1.000
_cell.length_c   1.000
_cell.angle_alpha   90.00
_cell.angle_beta   90.00
_cell.angle_gamma   90.00
#
_symmetry.space_group_name_H-M   'P 1'
#
loop_
_entity.id
_entity.type
_entity.pdbx_description
1 polymer ?
#
loop_
_entity_poly.entity_id
_entity_poly.type
_entity_poly.pdbx_seq_one_letter_code
_entity_poly.pdbx_strand_id
1 'polypeptide(L)' 'REEKEKLFQRYQINSSLLSLSDRRSIVMHCLPAHRGMEITDEVLDGERSAVMDQAENRLHTEKALLLWLLGRR' A
#
# COMPACT_ATOMS: atom_id res chain seq x y z
N ARG A 1 -20.88 0.03 10.66
CA ARG A 1 -19.83 -0.52 9.76
C ARG A 1 -20.22 -0.27 8.32
N GLU A 2 -21.37 -0.76 7.86
CA GLU A 2 -21.90 -0.53 6.51
C GLU A 2 -22.03 0.95 6.11
N GLU A 3 -22.50 1.84 7.00
CA GLU A 3 -22.57 3.28 6.71
C GLU A 3 -21.19 3.90 6.46
N LYS A 4 -20.18 3.45 7.21
CA LYS A 4 -18.79 3.87 7.06
C LYS A 4 -18.24 3.36 5.73
N GLU A 5 -18.49 2.10 5.40
CA GLU A 5 -18.05 1.49 4.14
C GLU A 5 -18.65 2.22 2.93
N LYS A 6 -19.96 2.52 2.95
CA LYS A 6 -20.62 3.34 1.92
C LYS A 6 -20.00 4.74 1.79
N LEU A 7 -19.68 5.38 2.92
CA LEU A 7 -19.06 6.71 2.92
C LEU A 7 -17.65 6.71 2.29
N PHE A 8 -16.90 5.63 2.53
CA PHE A 8 -15.52 5.48 2.05
C PHE A 8 -15.40 4.84 0.67
N GLN A 9 -16.47 4.25 0.14
CA GLN A 9 -16.45 3.56 -1.15
C GLN A 9 -16.01 4.46 -2.32
N ARG A 10 -16.35 5.75 -2.28
CA ARG A 10 -15.89 6.76 -3.26
C ARG A 10 -14.38 7.06 -3.22
N TYR A 11 -13.68 6.62 -2.18
CA TYR A 11 -12.23 6.79 -2.01
C TYR A 11 -11.46 5.49 -2.28
N GLN A 12 -12.13 4.44 -2.76
CA GLN A 12 -11.47 3.20 -3.14
C GLN A 12 -10.41 3.46 -4.21
N ILE A 13 -9.22 2.92 -4.00
CA ILE A 13 -8.17 2.90 -5.00
C ILE A 13 -8.51 1.82 -6.03
N ASN A 14 -8.82 2.24 -7.24
CA ASN A 14 -9.18 1.38 -8.36
C ASN A 14 -8.51 1.84 -9.66
N SER A 15 -8.60 1.06 -10.72
CA SER A 15 -7.95 1.35 -12.01
C SER A 15 -8.38 2.71 -12.59
N SER A 16 -9.65 3.09 -12.43
CA SER A 16 -10.16 4.38 -12.90
C SER A 16 -9.46 5.55 -12.20
N LEU A 17 -9.31 5.49 -10.86
CA LEU A 17 -8.57 6.50 -10.12
C LEU A 17 -7.06 6.47 -10.46
N LEU A 18 -6.47 5.29 -10.55
CA LEU A 18 -5.04 5.12 -10.85
C LEU A 18 -4.68 5.63 -12.25
N SER A 19 -5.63 5.61 -13.20
CA SER A 19 -5.45 6.15 -14.56
C SER A 19 -5.25 7.67 -14.59
N LEU A 20 -5.69 8.37 -13.55
CA LEU A 20 -5.50 9.82 -13.40
C LEU A 20 -4.12 10.17 -12.82
N SER A 21 -3.39 9.19 -12.29
CA SER A 21 -2.05 9.38 -11.73
C SER A 21 -0.97 9.38 -12.81
N ASP A 22 0.21 9.90 -12.48
CA ASP A 22 1.40 9.78 -13.34
C ASP A 22 1.63 8.33 -13.76
N ARG A 23 2.05 8.08 -15.01
CA ARG A 23 2.24 6.72 -15.54
C ARG A 23 3.27 5.88 -14.78
N ARG A 24 4.18 6.52 -14.04
CA ARG A 24 5.23 5.90 -13.22
C ARG A 24 4.86 5.80 -11.74
N SER A 25 3.66 6.22 -11.34
CA SER A 25 3.26 6.11 -9.94
C SER A 25 3.12 4.64 -9.54
N ILE A 26 3.49 4.34 -8.30
CA ILE A 26 3.33 3.02 -7.69
C ILE A 26 2.23 3.09 -6.62
N VAL A 27 1.60 1.95 -6.35
CA VAL A 27 0.60 1.81 -5.30
C VAL A 27 1.23 1.14 -4.09
N MET A 28 1.05 1.76 -2.92
CA MET A 28 1.51 1.27 -1.62
C MET A 28 0.30 1.03 -0.71
N HIS A 29 0.40 0.01 0.15
CA HIS A 29 -0.60 -0.32 1.15
C HIS A 29 0.02 -1.07 2.33
N CYS A 30 -0.14 -0.56 3.54
CA CYS A 30 0.38 -1.20 4.76
C CYS A 30 -0.51 -2.36 5.22
N LEU A 31 -0.36 -3.55 4.64
CA LEU A 31 -1.13 -4.77 4.94
C LEU A 31 -1.57 -4.96 6.42
N PRO A 32 -2.73 -5.61 6.67
CA PRO A 32 -3.60 -6.28 5.69
C PRO A 32 -4.49 -5.31 4.90
N ALA A 33 -4.83 -5.69 3.67
CA ALA A 33 -5.76 -4.96 2.81
C ALA A 33 -7.12 -5.68 2.75
N HIS A 34 -8.21 -4.93 2.79
CA HIS A 34 -9.58 -5.40 2.52
C HIS A 34 -9.90 -5.15 1.05
N ARG A 35 -9.77 -6.23 0.29
CA ARG A 35 -10.06 -6.27 -1.14
C ARG A 35 -11.52 -5.90 -1.42
N GLY A 36 -11.75 -5.07 -2.42
CA GLY A 36 -13.08 -4.58 -2.80
C GLY A 36 -13.64 -3.50 -1.87
N MET A 37 -12.88 -3.06 -0.85
CA MET A 37 -13.23 -1.95 0.03
C MET A 37 -12.32 -0.75 -0.23
N GLU A 38 -11.14 -0.68 0.38
CA GLU A 38 -10.19 0.43 0.15
C GLU A 38 -9.41 0.30 -1.14
N ILE A 39 -9.26 -0.91 -1.68
CA ILE A 39 -8.49 -1.18 -2.90
C ILE A 39 -9.06 -2.37 -3.66
N THR A 40 -9.06 -2.30 -4.99
CA THR A 40 -9.49 -3.40 -5.87
C THR A 40 -8.38 -4.43 -6.05
N ASP A 41 -8.74 -5.69 -6.29
CA ASP A 41 -7.79 -6.79 -6.53
C ASP A 41 -6.80 -6.49 -7.64
N GLU A 42 -7.32 -6.01 -8.78
CA GLU A 42 -6.55 -5.62 -9.96
C GLU A 42 -5.48 -4.55 -9.69
N VAL A 43 -5.69 -3.67 -8.70
CA VAL A 43 -4.70 -2.65 -8.34
C VAL A 43 -3.71 -3.20 -7.34
N LEU A 44 -4.19 -3.97 -6.36
CA LEU A 44 -3.35 -4.55 -5.32
C LEU A 44 -2.36 -5.58 -5.88
N ASP A 45 -2.77 -6.34 -6.90
CA ASP A 45 -1.95 -7.37 -7.56
C ASP A 45 -1.40 -6.92 -8.93
N GLY A 46 -1.69 -5.69 -9.35
CA GLY A 46 -1.30 -5.17 -10.67
C GLY A 46 0.18 -4.77 -10.76
N GLU A 47 0.65 -4.51 -11.98
CA GLU A 47 2.07 -4.19 -12.28
C GLU A 47 2.62 -2.97 -11.51
N ARG A 48 1.73 -2.08 -11.07
CA ARG A 48 2.10 -0.85 -10.36
C ARG A 48 2.08 -1.02 -8.84
N SER A 49 1.75 -2.22 -8.34
CA SER A 49 1.74 -2.53 -6.92
C SER A 49 3.16 -2.74 -6.41
N ALA A 50 3.51 -1.99 -5.35
CA ALA A 50 4.74 -2.16 -4.60
C ALA A 50 4.47 -2.72 -3.20
N VAL A 51 3.31 -3.34 -2.96
CA VAL A 51 2.86 -3.74 -1.62
C VAL A 51 3.75 -4.81 -1.00
N MET A 52 4.22 -5.76 -1.81
CA MET A 52 5.12 -6.83 -1.32
C MET A 52 6.51 -6.26 -1.00
N ASP A 53 7.08 -5.46 -1.90
CA ASP A 53 8.36 -4.77 -1.65
C ASP A 53 8.26 -3.85 -0.43
N GLN A 54 7.15 -3.13 -0.26
CA GLN A 54 6.89 -2.29 0.91
C GLN A 54 6.85 -3.13 2.20
N ALA A 55 6.21 -4.30 2.18
CA ALA A 55 6.16 -5.20 3.33
C ALA A 55 7.55 -5.77 3.67
N GLU A 56 8.32 -6.20 2.67
CA GLU A 56 9.70 -6.70 2.85
C GLU A 56 10.63 -5.60 3.38
N ASN A 57 10.52 -4.38 2.84
CA ASN A 57 11.34 -3.24 3.25
C ASN A 57 11.19 -2.85 4.72
N ARG A 58 10.11 -3.29 5.39
CA ARG A 58 9.97 -3.16 6.85
C ARG A 58 11.11 -3.88 7.58
N LEU A 59 11.47 -5.10 7.17
CA LEU A 59 12.56 -5.86 7.78
C LEU A 59 13.90 -5.12 7.66
N HIS A 60 14.21 -4.63 6.47
CA HIS A 60 15.46 -3.92 6.22
C HIS A 60 15.54 -2.61 7.02
N THR A 61 14.44 -1.87 7.05
CA THR A 61 14.32 -0.62 7.81
C THR A 61 14.52 -0.87 9.30
N GLU A 62 13.84 -1.88 9.85
CA GLU A 62 13.95 -2.23 11.27
C GLU A 62 15.35 -2.74 11.64
N LYS A 63 16.00 -3.53 10.78
CA LYS A 63 17.41 -3.93 10.97
C LYS A 63 18.36 -2.74 11.03
N ALA A 64 18.24 -1.81 10.08
CA ALA A 64 19.07 -0.61 10.05
C ALA A 64 18.83 0.28 11.28
N LEU A 65 17.56 0.43 11.69
CA LEU A 65 17.19 1.17 12.89
C LEU A 65 17.84 0.58 14.15
N LEU A 66 17.82 -0.76 14.31
CA LEU A 66 18.46 -1.42 15.44
C LEU A 66 19.97 -1.21 15.46
N LEU A 67 20.67 -1.32 14.33
CA LEU A 67 22.11 -1.04 14.25
C LEU A 67 22.44 0.40 14.65
N TRP A 68 21.63 1.35 14.17
CA TRP A 68 21.78 2.76 14.50
C TRP A 68 21.57 3.04 15.99
N LEU A 69 20.53 2.47 16.61
CA LEU A 69 20.23 2.62 18.03
C LEU A 69 21.28 1.96 18.94
N LEU A 70 21.86 0.84 18.50
CA LEU A 70 22.88 0.10 19.26
C LEU A 70 24.32 0.61 19.03
N GLY A 71 24.48 1.74 18.34
CA GLY A 71 25.78 2.41 18.17
C GLY A 71 26.74 1.72 17.19
N ARG A 72 26.25 0.81 16.35
CA ARG A 72 27.04 0.23 15.25
C ARG A 72 26.96 1.14 14.03
N ARG A 73 27.82 2.17 14.00
CA ARG A 73 28.06 3.01 12.81
C ARG A 73 29.27 2.51 12.05
#